data_AF-A0A817KWI9-F1
#
_entry.id   AF-A0A817KWI9-F1
#
_cell.length_a   1.000
_cell.length_b   1.000
_cell.length_c   1.000
_cell.angle_alpha   90.00
_cell.angle_beta   90.00
_cell.angle_gamma   90.00
#
_symmetry.space_group_name_H-M   'P 1'
#
loop_
_entity.id
_entity.type
_entity.pdbx_description
1 polymer ?
#
loop_
_entity_poly.entity_id
_entity_poly.type
_entity_poly.pdbx_seq_one_letter_code
_entity_poly.pdbx_strand_id
1 'polypeptide(L)'
;MFAKAYMKALEDMSDNEQDLHIVSSLVNTLVNKTVVQIDPQDDDDDKIDLAERIRKEQIKKDNQEQHRHLAIFPCKLKILPHYVFNKRDPIICGVLVEDGCIKLGTPICVPSKDCIDLGRVVSIEMNHKSLDMARKGSEVCIKIESTTSETPKMYGRHFDKDDILMSKISRESIDVLKAYFRDEMQKKDWELIIELKKIFNII
;
A
#
# COMPACT_ATOMS: atom_id res chain seq x y z
N MET A 1 -8.46 15.78 20.71
CA MET A 1 -8.91 16.95 19.90
C MET A 1 -8.13 18.22 20.24
N PHE A 2 -7.84 18.50 21.52
CA PHE A 2 -7.11 19.70 21.96
C PHE A 2 -5.65 19.82 21.49
N ALA A 3 -4.88 18.72 21.47
CA ALA A 3 -3.47 18.77 21.04
C ALA A 3 -3.29 19.19 19.57
N LYS A 4 -4.13 18.69 18.65
CA LYS A 4 -4.06 19.06 17.22
C LYS A 4 -4.37 20.54 16.96
N ALA A 5 -5.26 21.16 17.74
CA ALA A 5 -5.60 22.57 17.60
C ALA A 5 -4.52 23.50 18.16
N TYR A 6 -3.87 23.11 19.27
CA TYR A 6 -2.76 23.84 19.86
C TYR A 6 -1.50 23.83 18.98
N MET A 7 -1.26 22.71 18.28
CA MET A 7 -0.11 22.53 17.37
C MET A 7 -0.17 23.44 16.14
N LYS A 8 -1.35 23.53 15.50
CA LYS A 8 -1.55 24.44 14.36
C LYS A 8 -1.35 25.91 14.74
N ALA A 9 -1.76 26.28 15.95
CA ALA A 9 -1.58 27.64 16.46
C ALA A 9 -0.10 27.99 16.74
N LEU A 10 0.77 27.02 17.05
CA LEU A 10 2.20 27.26 17.28
C LEU A 10 3.01 27.30 15.98
N GLU A 11 2.64 26.50 14.98
CA GLU A 11 3.23 26.55 13.63
C GLU A 11 2.91 27.87 12.92
N ASP A 12 1.70 28.41 13.10
CA ASP A 12 1.27 29.68 12.52
C ASP A 12 1.88 30.93 13.21
N MET A 13 2.67 30.76 14.28
CA MET A 13 3.22 31.84 15.11
C MET A 13 4.74 32.09 14.93
N SER A 14 5.46 31.36 14.06
CA SER A 14 6.91 31.48 13.89
C SER A 14 7.35 31.59 12.42
N ASP A 15 8.03 32.69 12.07
CA ASP A 15 8.53 32.96 10.70
C ASP A 15 9.99 32.48 10.47
N ASN A 16 10.59 31.77 11.44
CA ASN A 16 12.00 31.40 11.42
C ASN A 16 12.20 29.88 11.37
N GLU A 17 12.93 29.41 10.36
CA GLU A 17 13.16 27.99 10.06
C GLU A 17 13.91 27.25 11.18
N GLN A 18 14.77 27.97 11.91
CA GLN A 18 15.51 27.43 13.06
C GLN A 18 14.59 27.15 14.26
N ASP A 19 13.57 27.98 14.45
CA ASP A 19 12.59 27.85 15.55
C ASP A 19 11.62 26.69 15.27
N LEU A 20 11.26 26.48 14.00
CA LEU A 20 10.42 25.36 13.56
C LEU A 20 11.06 23.99 13.85
N HIS A 21 12.38 23.87 13.65
CA HIS A 21 13.12 22.65 13.96
C HIS A 21 13.19 22.38 15.47
N ILE A 22 13.34 23.42 16.29
CA ILE A 22 13.35 23.31 17.75
C ILE A 22 11.97 22.91 18.26
N VAL A 23 10.89 23.52 17.72
CA VAL A 23 9.51 23.16 18.05
C VAL A 23 9.22 21.71 17.65
N SER A 24 9.61 21.27 16.44
CA SER A 24 9.45 19.88 16.00
C SER A 24 10.22 18.88 16.88
N SER A 25 11.45 19.23 17.28
CA SER A 25 12.26 18.41 18.20
C SER A 25 11.66 18.34 19.61
N LEU A 26 11.17 19.47 20.14
CA LEU A 26 10.47 19.53 21.43
C LEU A 26 9.14 18.79 21.38
N VAL A 27 8.41 18.87 20.28
CA VAL A 27 7.18 18.12 20.02
C VAL A 27 7.48 16.63 19.96
N ASN A 28 8.46 16.20 19.18
CA ASN A 28 8.86 14.78 19.15
C ASN A 28 9.32 14.30 20.52
N THR A 29 10.01 15.16 21.28
CA THR A 29 10.41 14.87 22.66
C THR A 29 9.21 14.82 23.62
N LEU A 30 8.22 15.70 23.45
CA LEU A 30 6.98 15.75 24.25
C LEU A 30 6.05 14.60 23.89
N VAL A 31 5.91 14.26 22.62
CA VAL A 31 5.19 13.09 22.12
C VAL A 31 5.87 11.81 22.63
N ASN A 32 7.21 11.74 22.56
CA ASN A 32 7.98 10.64 23.14
C ASN A 32 7.97 10.63 24.68
N LYS A 33 7.80 11.78 25.35
CA LYS A 33 7.56 11.86 26.81
C LYS A 33 6.12 11.53 27.19
N THR A 34 5.17 11.69 26.27
CA THR A 34 3.77 11.30 26.43
C THR A 34 3.55 9.82 26.06
N VAL A 35 4.57 9.15 25.50
CA VAL A 35 4.74 7.69 25.67
C VAL A 35 5.00 7.48 27.14
N VAL A 36 3.90 7.33 27.88
CA VAL A 36 3.77 6.97 29.29
C VAL A 36 5.08 6.43 29.86
N GLN A 37 5.84 7.27 30.54
CA GLN A 37 6.80 6.77 31.52
C GLN A 37 5.96 6.21 32.65
N ILE A 38 5.70 4.90 32.61
CA ILE A 38 5.09 4.20 33.73
C ILE A 38 6.13 4.26 34.85
N ASP A 39 5.81 4.99 35.92
CA ASP A 39 6.57 4.88 37.15
C ASP A 39 6.42 3.41 37.61
N PRO A 40 7.50 2.66 37.88
CA PRO A 40 7.41 1.25 38.29
C PRO A 40 6.56 0.98 39.56
N GLN A 41 6.01 2.03 40.17
CA GLN A 41 5.15 2.03 41.36
C GLN A 41 3.71 2.55 41.12
N ASP A 42 3.27 2.75 39.87
CA ASP A 42 1.87 3.04 39.57
C ASP A 42 1.00 1.76 39.65
N ASP A 43 0.27 1.57 40.75
CA ASP A 43 -0.66 0.43 40.99
C ASP A 43 -2.03 0.59 40.28
N ASP A 44 -2.16 1.55 39.36
CA ASP A 44 -3.41 1.83 38.63
C ASP A 44 -3.52 0.89 37.42
N ASP A 45 -4.14 -0.27 37.63
CA ASP A 45 -4.34 -1.34 36.65
C ASP A 45 -4.85 -0.82 35.28
N ASP A 46 -5.72 0.21 35.28
CA ASP A 46 -6.28 0.80 34.06
C ASP A 46 -5.23 1.56 33.23
N LYS A 47 -4.25 2.20 33.89
CA LYS A 47 -3.16 2.91 33.19
C LYS A 47 -2.14 1.93 32.61
N ILE A 48 -1.87 0.83 33.32
CA ILE A 48 -0.97 -0.22 32.85
C ILE A 48 -1.54 -0.87 31.58
N ASP A 49 -2.82 -1.28 31.59
CA ASP A 49 -3.49 -1.88 30.43
C ASP A 49 -3.52 -0.92 29.21
N LEU A 50 -3.79 0.37 29.43
CA LEU A 50 -3.76 1.36 28.36
C LEU A 50 -2.35 1.51 27.74
N ALA A 51 -1.31 1.54 28.57
CA ALA A 51 0.06 1.69 28.09
C ALA A 51 0.54 0.46 27.31
N GLU A 52 0.18 -0.75 27.75
CA GLU A 52 0.45 -1.99 27.02
C GLU A 52 -0.23 -2.03 25.66
N ARG A 53 -1.50 -1.59 25.58
CA ARG A 53 -2.24 -1.48 24.31
C ARG A 53 -1.57 -0.52 23.34
N ILE A 54 -1.21 0.68 23.79
CA ILE A 54 -0.51 1.69 22.96
C ILE A 54 0.81 1.13 22.45
N ARG A 55 1.61 0.50 23.33
CA ARG A 55 2.89 -0.11 22.96
C ARG A 55 2.71 -1.20 21.90
N LYS A 56 1.72 -2.06 22.09
CA LYS A 56 1.41 -3.15 21.14
C LYS A 56 0.95 -2.61 19.79
N GLU A 57 0.12 -1.58 19.76
CA GLU A 57 -0.29 -0.91 18.52
C GLU A 57 0.88 -0.24 17.81
N GLN A 58 1.80 0.39 18.54
CA GLN A 58 2.98 1.02 17.96
C GLN A 58 3.90 -0.02 17.33
N ILE A 59 4.24 -1.10 18.05
CA ILE A 59 5.04 -2.22 17.53
C ILE A 59 4.39 -2.80 16.27
N LYS A 60 3.06 -2.93 16.26
CA LYS A 60 2.32 -3.42 15.09
C LYS A 60 2.46 -2.48 13.90
N LYS A 61 2.29 -1.17 14.08
CA LYS A 61 2.43 -0.17 13.02
C LYS A 61 3.86 -0.12 12.48
N ASP A 62 4.85 -0.14 13.36
CA ASP A 62 6.26 -0.13 12.96
C ASP A 62 6.60 -1.37 12.12
N ASN A 63 6.14 -2.55 12.55
CA ASN A 63 6.29 -3.79 11.78
C ASN A 63 5.58 -3.73 10.42
N GLN A 64 4.37 -3.16 10.36
CA GLN A 64 3.67 -2.97 9.09
C GLN A 64 4.44 -2.04 8.16
N GLU A 65 4.98 -0.92 8.66
CA GLU A 65 5.74 0.03 7.84
C GLU A 65 7.00 -0.63 7.26
N GLN A 66 7.75 -1.36 8.09
CA GLN A 66 8.98 -2.04 7.66
C GLN A 66 8.72 -3.09 6.57
N HIS A 67 7.59 -3.80 6.63
CA HIS A 67 7.28 -4.89 5.70
C HIS A 67 6.33 -4.50 4.57
N ARG A 68 5.93 -3.22 4.48
CA ARG A 68 4.94 -2.72 3.51
C ARG A 68 5.30 -3.05 2.06
N HIS A 69 6.57 -2.90 1.70
CA HIS A 69 7.06 -3.15 0.34
C HIS A 69 7.03 -4.63 -0.07
N LEU A 70 7.04 -5.54 0.89
CA LEU A 70 6.91 -6.99 0.68
C LEU A 70 5.44 -7.44 0.64
N ALA A 71 4.53 -6.63 1.17
CA ALA A 71 3.10 -6.92 1.23
C ALA A 71 2.41 -6.65 -0.10
N ILE A 72 2.37 -7.66 -0.97
CA ILE A 72 1.65 -7.58 -2.25
C ILE A 72 0.20 -8.00 -2.06
N PHE A 73 -0.70 -7.01 -2.00
CA PHE A 73 -2.14 -7.23 -1.93
C PHE A 73 -2.66 -7.85 -3.23
N PRO A 74 -3.60 -8.80 -3.16
CA PRO A 74 -4.09 -9.49 -4.34
C PRO A 74 -4.99 -8.55 -5.16
N CYS A 75 -4.77 -8.50 -6.48
CA CYS A 75 -5.63 -7.76 -7.39
C CYS A 75 -5.87 -8.51 -8.70
N LYS A 76 -7.07 -8.30 -9.26
CA LYS A 76 -7.47 -8.76 -10.59
C LYS A 76 -8.04 -7.58 -11.35
N LEU A 77 -7.45 -7.25 -12.49
CA LEU A 77 -7.72 -6.04 -13.25
C LEU A 77 -8.09 -6.41 -14.68
N LYS A 78 -9.13 -5.75 -15.18
CA LYS A 78 -9.54 -5.82 -16.58
C LYS A 78 -9.16 -4.53 -17.29
N ILE A 79 -8.48 -4.64 -18.43
CA ILE A 79 -8.10 -3.49 -19.23
C ILE A 79 -9.34 -2.92 -19.92
N LEU A 80 -9.52 -1.60 -19.83
CA LEU A 80 -10.58 -0.89 -20.54
C LEU A 80 -10.09 -0.55 -21.96
N PRO A 81 -10.67 -1.15 -23.02
CA PRO A 81 -10.09 -1.12 -24.39
C PRO A 81 -9.88 0.27 -24.96
N HIS A 82 -10.78 1.20 -24.65
CA HIS A 82 -10.77 2.57 -25.17
C HIS A 82 -9.87 3.51 -24.37
N TYR A 83 -9.27 3.03 -23.28
CA TYR A 83 -8.48 3.83 -22.35
C TYR A 83 -7.03 3.36 -22.30
N VAL A 84 -6.40 3.10 -23.44
CA VAL A 84 -4.97 2.78 -23.50
C VAL A 84 -4.22 3.98 -24.08
N PHE A 85 -3.52 4.72 -23.21
CA PHE A 85 -2.88 5.99 -23.53
C PHE A 85 -1.42 5.82 -23.96
N ASN A 86 -0.70 4.88 -23.34
CA ASN A 86 0.65 4.52 -23.75
C ASN A 86 0.82 3.00 -23.77
N LYS A 87 1.29 2.47 -24.90
CA LYS A 87 1.32 1.02 -25.18
C LYS A 87 2.62 0.34 -24.77
N ARG A 88 3.68 1.10 -24.47
CA ARG A 88 5.00 0.60 -24.07
C ARG A 88 5.57 1.52 -23.00
N ASP A 89 6.32 0.90 -22.08
CA ASP A 89 7.01 1.48 -20.94
C ASP A 89 7.21 3.02 -20.96
N PRO A 90 6.59 3.76 -20.01
CA PRO A 90 5.60 3.24 -19.05
C PRO A 90 4.29 2.89 -19.75
N ILE A 91 3.71 1.72 -19.47
CA ILE A 91 2.36 1.38 -19.94
C ILE A 91 1.36 2.23 -19.16
N ILE A 92 0.49 2.96 -19.86
CA ILE A 92 -0.56 3.78 -19.24
C ILE A 92 -1.90 3.33 -19.79
N CYS A 93 -2.74 2.76 -18.92
CA CYS A 93 -4.06 2.29 -19.30
C CYS A 93 -5.10 2.45 -18.18
N GLY A 94 -6.35 2.61 -18.59
CA GLY A 94 -7.52 2.50 -17.73
C GLY A 94 -7.84 1.04 -17.47
N VAL A 95 -8.12 0.72 -16.22
CA VAL A 95 -8.48 -0.61 -15.75
C VAL A 95 -9.70 -0.56 -14.84
N LEU A 96 -10.51 -1.62 -14.89
CA LEU A 96 -11.51 -1.93 -13.87
C LEU A 96 -10.87 -2.89 -12.86
N VAL A 97 -10.94 -2.55 -11.58
CA VAL A 97 -10.57 -3.49 -10.50
C VAL A 97 -11.72 -4.49 -10.35
N GLU A 98 -11.56 -5.70 -10.90
CA GLU A 98 -12.59 -6.74 -10.84
C GLU A 98 -12.62 -7.45 -9.48
N ASP A 99 -11.46 -7.61 -8.84
CA ASP A 99 -11.37 -8.15 -7.50
C ASP A 99 -10.11 -7.69 -6.75
N GLY A 100 -10.19 -7.73 -5.42
CA GLY A 100 -9.13 -7.31 -4.53
C GLY A 100 -8.88 -5.80 -4.52
N CYS A 101 -7.61 -5.40 -4.37
CA CYS A 101 -7.19 -4.01 -4.40
C CYS A 101 -5.80 -3.82 -5.03
N ILE A 102 -5.66 -2.77 -5.82
CA ILE A 102 -4.37 -2.35 -6.39
C ILE A 102 -3.80 -1.21 -5.54
N LYS A 103 -2.52 -1.31 -5.19
CA LYS A 103 -1.77 -0.28 -4.45
C LYS A 103 -0.55 0.17 -5.27
N LEU A 104 -0.01 1.35 -4.98
CA LEU A 104 1.30 1.75 -5.50
C LEU A 104 2.37 0.69 -5.18
N GLY A 105 3.29 0.47 -6.12
CA GLY A 105 4.36 -0.52 -6.03
C GLY A 105 3.94 -1.95 -6.34
N THR A 106 2.64 -2.24 -6.53
CA THR A 106 2.15 -3.59 -6.83
C THR A 106 2.77 -4.09 -8.14
N PRO A 107 3.46 -5.25 -8.16
CA PRO A 107 3.94 -5.88 -9.37
C PRO A 107 2.78 -6.52 -10.14
N ILE A 108 2.74 -6.32 -11.46
CA ILE A 108 1.64 -6.73 -12.33
C ILE A 108 2.15 -7.70 -13.40
N CYS A 109 1.39 -8.76 -13.65
CA CYS A 109 1.66 -9.71 -14.72
C CYS A 109 0.39 -10.09 -15.49
N VAL A 110 0.59 -10.77 -16.62
CA VAL A 110 -0.44 -11.37 -17.46
C VAL A 110 -0.37 -12.90 -17.32
N PRO A 111 -1.20 -13.54 -16.47
CA PRO A 111 -1.06 -14.96 -16.20
C PRO A 111 -1.35 -15.86 -17.41
N SER A 112 -2.27 -15.47 -18.29
CA SER A 112 -2.68 -16.21 -19.50
C SER A 112 -1.58 -16.36 -20.55
N LYS A 113 -0.51 -15.58 -20.45
CA LYS A 113 0.60 -15.52 -21.41
C LYS A 113 1.91 -15.89 -20.73
N ASP A 114 1.99 -17.09 -20.15
CA ASP A 114 3.18 -17.56 -19.43
C ASP A 114 3.66 -16.60 -18.32
N CYS A 115 2.71 -15.97 -17.63
CA CYS A 115 2.98 -15.00 -16.56
C CYS A 115 3.92 -13.86 -16.99
N ILE A 116 3.72 -13.30 -18.20
CA ILE A 116 4.47 -12.12 -18.66
C ILE A 116 4.47 -11.03 -17.59
N ASP A 117 5.66 -10.64 -17.15
CA ASP A 117 5.87 -9.54 -16.21
C ASP A 117 5.74 -8.20 -16.92
N LEU A 118 4.89 -7.31 -16.40
CA LEU A 118 4.72 -5.96 -16.91
C LEU A 118 5.48 -4.92 -16.08
N GLY A 119 5.95 -5.27 -14.88
CA GLY A 119 6.59 -4.35 -13.95
C GLY A 119 5.68 -3.91 -12.80
N ARG A 120 5.88 -2.69 -12.28
CA ARG A 120 5.21 -2.20 -11.06
C ARG A 120 4.34 -0.98 -11.32
N VAL A 121 3.25 -0.89 -10.57
CA VAL A 121 2.36 0.28 -10.57
C VAL A 121 3.07 1.46 -9.90
N VAL A 122 3.24 2.56 -10.62
CA VAL A 122 3.89 3.78 -10.11
C VAL A 122 2.92 4.96 -9.97
N SER A 123 1.75 4.89 -10.61
CA SER A 123 0.67 5.87 -10.43
C SER A 123 -0.69 5.18 -10.55
N ILE A 124 -1.65 5.63 -9.74
CA ILE A 124 -3.07 5.30 -9.83
C ILE A 124 -3.84 6.62 -9.79
N GLU A 125 -4.70 6.85 -10.78
CA GLU A 125 -5.49 8.08 -10.89
C GLU A 125 -6.96 7.77 -11.12
N MET A 126 -7.84 8.48 -10.42
CA MET A 126 -9.28 8.45 -10.63
C MET A 126 -9.79 9.88 -10.77
N ASN A 127 -10.40 10.21 -11.90
CA ASN A 127 -10.92 11.57 -12.18
C ASN A 127 -9.85 12.67 -11.96
N HIS A 128 -8.64 12.46 -12.48
CA HIS A 128 -7.47 13.35 -12.34
C HIS A 128 -6.95 13.57 -10.91
N LYS A 129 -7.36 12.71 -9.96
CA LYS A 129 -6.83 12.70 -8.60
C LYS A 129 -5.98 11.46 -8.39
N SER A 130 -4.75 11.65 -7.92
CA SER A 130 -3.87 10.56 -7.52
C SER A 130 -4.42 9.82 -6.32
N LEU A 131 -4.29 8.50 -6.33
CA LEU A 131 -4.69 7.59 -5.26
C LEU A 131 -3.52 6.69 -4.88
N ASP A 132 -3.43 6.32 -3.61
CA ASP A 132 -2.48 5.30 -3.16
C ASP A 132 -3.02 3.87 -3.36
N MET A 133 -4.34 3.73 -3.47
CA MET A 133 -5.04 2.46 -3.60
C MET A 133 -6.40 2.61 -4.31
N ALA A 134 -6.78 1.60 -5.09
CA ALA A 134 -8.14 1.42 -5.61
C ALA A 134 -8.64 -0.01 -5.32
N ARG A 135 -9.94 -0.15 -5.01
CA ARG A 135 -10.57 -1.45 -4.67
C ARG A 135 -11.52 -1.90 -5.77
N LYS A 136 -11.99 -3.15 -5.65
CA LYS A 136 -13.02 -3.75 -6.50
C LYS A 136 -14.16 -2.76 -6.83
N GLY A 137 -14.50 -2.69 -8.12
CA GLY A 137 -15.53 -1.82 -8.66
C GLY A 137 -15.04 -0.43 -9.07
N SER A 138 -13.80 -0.06 -8.74
CA SER A 138 -13.20 1.20 -9.21
C SER A 138 -12.69 1.07 -10.64
N GLU A 139 -12.97 2.08 -11.46
CA GLU A 139 -12.32 2.31 -12.74
C GLU A 139 -11.24 3.38 -12.56
N VAL A 140 -9.98 3.01 -12.79
CA VAL A 140 -8.81 3.88 -12.54
C VAL A 140 -7.83 3.83 -13.70
N CYS A 141 -7.11 4.92 -13.92
CA CYS A 141 -5.94 4.95 -14.80
C CYS A 141 -4.72 4.50 -13.99
N ILE A 142 -3.95 3.57 -14.53
CA ILE A 142 -2.71 3.10 -13.90
C ILE A 142 -1.53 3.33 -14.84
N LYS A 143 -0.38 3.64 -14.24
CA LYS A 143 0.92 3.70 -14.90
C LYS A 143 1.77 2.53 -14.39
N ILE A 144 2.26 1.69 -15.31
CA ILE A 144 3.11 0.54 -15.01
C ILE A 144 4.48 0.78 -15.64
N GLU A 145 5.53 0.68 -14.83
CA GLU A 145 6.92 0.79 -15.25
C GLU A 145 7.63 -0.57 -15.15
N SER A 146 8.36 -0.94 -16.19
CA SER A 146 9.15 -2.16 -16.24
C SER A 146 10.26 -2.12 -15.19
N THR A 147 10.37 -3.16 -14.36
CA THR A 147 11.44 -3.29 -13.36
C THR A 147 12.57 -4.21 -13.81
N THR A 148 12.44 -4.84 -14.98
CA THR A 148 13.41 -5.81 -15.51
C THR A 148 14.31 -5.17 -16.56
N SER A 149 15.57 -5.63 -16.66
CA SER A 149 16.50 -5.25 -17.73
C SER A 149 16.14 -5.82 -19.11
N GLU A 150 15.10 -6.65 -19.19
CA GLU A 150 14.58 -7.15 -20.47
C GLU A 150 13.88 -6.07 -21.28
N THR A 151 13.75 -6.29 -22.60
CA THR A 151 12.96 -5.42 -23.47
C THR A 151 11.53 -5.30 -22.95
N PRO A 152 11.03 -4.08 -22.68
CA PRO A 152 9.70 -3.91 -22.11
C PRO A 152 8.59 -4.47 -23.00
N LYS A 153 7.59 -5.04 -22.35
CA LYS A 153 6.43 -5.63 -23.02
C LYS A 153 5.52 -4.51 -23.57
N MET A 154 4.71 -4.89 -24.56
CA MET A 154 3.94 -3.93 -25.37
C MET A 154 2.51 -4.41 -25.55
N TYR A 155 1.57 -3.52 -25.22
CA TYR A 155 0.15 -3.71 -25.45
C TYR A 155 -0.15 -3.79 -26.96
N GLY A 156 -0.98 -4.75 -27.36
CA GLY A 156 -1.32 -5.08 -28.74
C GLY A 156 -0.30 -5.97 -29.46
N ARG A 157 0.78 -6.39 -28.78
CA ARG A 157 1.74 -7.37 -29.29
C ARG A 157 1.93 -8.55 -28.35
N HIS A 158 2.18 -8.28 -27.07
CA HIS A 158 2.45 -9.32 -26.07
C HIS A 158 1.21 -9.67 -25.24
N PHE A 159 0.35 -8.68 -25.01
CA PHE A 159 -0.93 -8.80 -24.33
C PHE A 159 -1.88 -7.76 -24.90
N ASP A 160 -3.18 -7.93 -24.71
CA ASP A 160 -4.20 -6.99 -25.16
C ASP A 160 -5.38 -6.87 -24.17
N LYS A 161 -6.49 -6.28 -24.62
CA LYS A 161 -7.69 -6.03 -23.81
C LYS A 161 -8.40 -7.30 -23.30
N ASP A 162 -8.18 -8.43 -23.96
CA ASP A 162 -8.84 -9.69 -23.63
C ASP A 162 -8.05 -10.45 -22.55
N ASP A 163 -6.83 -10.00 -22.26
CA ASP A 163 -6.01 -10.50 -21.16
C ASP A 163 -6.38 -9.83 -19.83
N ILE A 164 -6.31 -10.61 -18.76
CA ILE A 164 -6.52 -10.14 -17.39
C ILE A 164 -5.16 -9.85 -16.76
N LEU A 165 -5.03 -8.70 -16.12
CA LEU A 165 -3.84 -8.37 -15.34
C LEU A 165 -4.05 -8.80 -13.89
N MET A 166 -3.04 -9.37 -13.26
CA MET A 166 -3.10 -9.77 -11.86
C MET A 166 -1.86 -9.30 -11.10
N SER A 167 -2.01 -9.11 -9.79
CA SER A 167 -0.88 -8.90 -8.89
C SER A 167 0.03 -10.13 -8.89
N LYS A 168 1.32 -9.94 -9.16
CA LYS A 168 2.32 -10.99 -9.09
C LYS A 168 2.70 -11.25 -7.63
N ILE A 169 2.02 -12.22 -7.01
CA ILE A 169 2.25 -12.59 -5.60
C ILE A 169 3.31 -13.68 -5.47
N SER A 170 4.02 -13.69 -4.35
CA SER A 170 5.00 -14.71 -3.97
C SER A 170 4.62 -15.38 -2.64
N ARG A 171 5.30 -16.46 -2.27
CA ARG A 171 5.10 -17.07 -0.96
C ARG A 171 5.42 -16.10 0.18
N GLU A 172 6.53 -15.37 0.04
CA GLU A 172 6.96 -14.35 0.98
C GLU A 172 5.89 -13.25 1.15
N SER A 173 5.33 -12.73 0.06
CA SER A 173 4.32 -11.68 0.15
C SER A 173 3.05 -12.18 0.86
N ILE A 174 2.66 -13.43 0.63
CA ILE A 174 1.52 -14.05 1.32
C ILE A 174 1.79 -14.19 2.83
N ASP A 175 2.99 -14.60 3.21
CA ASP A 175 3.33 -14.80 4.62
C ASP A 175 3.44 -13.45 5.37
N VAL A 176 3.96 -12.41 4.71
CA VAL A 176 3.92 -11.02 5.20
C VAL A 176 2.48 -10.53 5.40
N LEU A 177 1.58 -10.78 4.43
CA LEU A 177 0.18 -10.40 4.56
C LEU A 177 -0.49 -11.06 5.78
N LYS A 178 -0.23 -12.35 6.03
CA LYS A 178 -0.77 -13.07 7.19
C LYS A 178 -0.24 -12.55 8.51
N ALA A 179 1.06 -12.21 8.56
CA ALA A 179 1.74 -11.79 9.77
C ALA A 179 1.34 -10.37 10.19
N TYR A 180 1.29 -9.43 9.23
CA TYR A 180 1.21 -8.01 9.56
C TYR A 180 -0.03 -7.29 9.01
N PHE A 181 -0.65 -7.79 7.93
CA PHE A 181 -1.72 -7.07 7.21
C PHE A 181 -3.08 -7.78 7.26
N ARG A 182 -3.25 -8.76 8.15
CA ARG A 182 -4.48 -9.56 8.24
C ARG A 182 -5.74 -8.70 8.43
N ASP A 183 -5.63 -7.61 9.18
CA ASP A 183 -6.75 -6.72 9.48
C ASP A 183 -7.09 -5.75 8.32
N GLU A 184 -6.16 -5.54 7.38
CA GLU A 184 -6.42 -4.77 6.15
C GLU A 184 -7.06 -5.63 5.04
N MET A 185 -7.01 -6.95 5.19
CA MET A 185 -7.47 -7.93 4.22
C MET A 185 -8.93 -8.30 4.46
N GLN A 186 -9.74 -8.22 3.41
CA GLN A 186 -11.13 -8.67 3.43
C GLN A 186 -11.21 -10.18 3.18
N LYS A 187 -12.34 -10.81 3.55
CA LYS A 187 -12.57 -12.24 3.26
C LYS A 187 -12.38 -12.57 1.76
N LYS A 188 -12.89 -11.72 0.87
CA LYS A 188 -12.74 -11.88 -0.58
C LYS A 188 -11.29 -11.74 -1.07
N ASP A 189 -10.48 -10.91 -0.39
CA ASP A 189 -9.06 -10.78 -0.72
C ASP A 189 -8.33 -12.12 -0.50
N TRP A 190 -8.70 -12.88 0.54
CA TRP A 190 -8.17 -14.23 0.79
C TRP A 190 -8.66 -15.28 -0.21
N GLU A 191 -9.91 -15.16 -0.66
CA GLU A 191 -10.44 -16.02 -1.73
C GLU A 191 -9.65 -15.82 -3.03
N LEU A 192 -9.32 -14.56 -3.36
CA LEU A 192 -8.46 -14.23 -4.50
C LEU A 192 -7.02 -14.73 -4.32
N ILE A 193 -6.44 -14.68 -3.11
CA ILE A 193 -5.13 -15.30 -2.84
C ILE A 193 -5.15 -16.79 -3.17
N ILE A 194 -6.21 -17.52 -2.79
CA ILE A 194 -6.33 -18.96 -3.07
C ILE A 194 -6.38 -19.21 -4.58
N GLU A 195 -7.08 -18.36 -5.34
CA GLU A 195 -7.08 -18.41 -6.81
C GLU A 195 -5.68 -18.17 -7.38
N LEU A 196 -5.02 -17.07 -6.98
CA LEU A 196 -3.68 -16.71 -7.45
C LEU A 196 -2.63 -17.77 -7.09
N LYS A 197 -2.73 -18.41 -5.92
CA LYS A 197 -1.85 -19.53 -5.54
C LYS A 197 -1.92 -20.68 -6.55
N LYS A 198 -3.12 -21.00 -7.06
CA LYS A 198 -3.31 -22.05 -8.06
C LYS A 198 -2.72 -21.62 -9.41
N ILE A 199 -2.96 -20.37 -9.81
CA ILE A 199 -2.47 -19.82 -11.08
C ILE A 199 -0.93 -19.80 -11.11
N PHE A 200 -0.30 -19.40 -10.00
CA PHE A 200 1.15 -19.26 -9.90
C PHE A 200 1.87 -20.49 -9.34
N ASN A 201 1.17 -21.62 -9.13
CA ASN A 201 1.72 -22.84 -8.55
C ASN A 201 2.48 -22.61 -7.21
N ILE A 202 1.95 -21.75 -6.35
CA ILE A 202 2.53 -21.45 -5.03
C ILE A 202 2.01 -22.46 -4.00
N ILE A 203 2.92 -23.22 -3.42
CA ILE A 203 2.65 -24.23 -2.38
C ILE A 203 2.43 -23.53 -1.02
#